data_AF-A0A7X8IG85-F1
#
_entry.id   AF-A0A7X8IG85-F1
#
_cell.length_a   1.000
_cell.length_b   1.000
_cell.length_c   1.000
_cell.angle_alpha   90.00
_cell.angle_beta   90.00
_cell.angle_gamma   90.00
#
_symmetry.space_group_name_H-M   'P 1'
#
loop_
_entity.id
_entity.type
_entity.pdbx_description
1 polymer ?
#
loop_
_entity_poly.entity_id
_entity_poly.type
_entity_poly.pdbx_seq_one_letter_code
_entity_poly.pdbx_strand_id
1 'polypeptide(L)'
;MKDVSCFDERLACSHTEKIECLGTMARVSYYLLVTRAEGFLALALFLNQESDPLIKTCMLDILDAPEQVELERRFAKYLMAGDYCGKNFLHAVIVLKGFLFIADLQKLEILWNGLQGCFGMDFTQEYSEAFQREKENIDWVHETFSWVNPPILTK
;
A
#
# COMPACT_ATOMS: atom_id res chain seq x y z
N MET A 1 6.38 10.95 8.31
CA MET A 1 5.80 12.01 7.43
C MET A 1 5.03 13.05 8.25
N LYS A 2 5.54 14.27 8.42
CA LYS A 2 4.89 15.34 9.23
C LYS A 2 4.42 16.57 8.45
N ASP A 3 4.73 16.70 7.17
CA ASP A 3 4.34 17.89 6.40
C ASP A 3 2.95 17.74 5.78
N VAL A 4 1.94 18.16 6.55
CA VAL A 4 0.53 18.24 6.15
C VAL A 4 0.31 19.34 5.10
N SER A 5 1.23 20.29 4.98
CA SER A 5 1.16 21.44 4.06
C SER A 5 1.13 21.06 2.58
N CYS A 6 1.66 19.90 2.18
CA CYS A 6 1.65 19.45 0.78
C CYS A 6 0.35 18.73 0.37
N PHE A 7 -0.55 18.43 1.30
CA PHE A 7 -1.71 17.57 1.06
C PHE A 7 -2.91 18.33 0.49
N ASP A 8 -3.13 19.58 0.89
CA ASP A 8 -4.41 20.26 0.65
C ASP A 8 -4.66 20.60 -0.84
N GLU A 9 -3.64 20.95 -1.61
CA GLU A 9 -3.81 21.28 -3.04
C GLU A 9 -3.70 20.05 -3.96
N ARG A 10 -2.97 19.02 -3.53
CA ARG A 10 -2.65 17.85 -4.37
C ARG A 10 -3.67 16.72 -4.27
N LEU A 11 -4.48 16.69 -3.21
CA LEU A 11 -5.38 15.57 -2.89
C LEU A 11 -6.83 15.78 -3.37
N ALA A 12 -7.06 16.69 -4.32
CA ALA A 12 -8.35 16.78 -5.02
C ALA A 12 -8.60 15.50 -5.84
N CYS A 13 -9.22 14.51 -5.21
CA CYS A 13 -9.44 13.16 -5.73
C CYS A 13 -10.94 12.85 -5.76
N SER A 14 -11.46 12.48 -6.93
CA SER A 14 -12.88 12.14 -7.11
C SER A 14 -13.23 10.81 -6.42
N HIS A 15 -14.53 10.59 -6.20
CA HIS A 15 -15.01 9.36 -5.58
C HIS A 15 -14.62 8.11 -6.39
N THR A 16 -14.72 8.15 -7.72
CA THR A 16 -14.30 7.04 -8.60
C THR A 16 -12.81 6.74 -8.48
N GLU A 17 -11.97 7.79 -8.44
CA GLU A 17 -10.52 7.63 -8.25
C GLU A 17 -10.15 7.04 -6.87
N LYS A 18 -10.93 7.37 -5.82
CA LYS A 18 -10.81 6.74 -4.50
C LYS A 18 -11.12 5.25 -4.58
N ILE A 19 -12.16 4.83 -5.29
CA ILE A 19 -12.48 3.40 -5.49
C ILE A 19 -11.32 2.68 -6.18
N GLU A 20 -10.73 3.28 -7.23
CA GLU A 20 -9.57 2.68 -7.90
C GLU A 20 -8.35 2.55 -6.96
N CYS A 21 -8.16 3.50 -6.05
CA CYS A 21 -7.10 3.45 -5.03
C CYS A 21 -7.29 2.31 -4.01
N LEU A 22 -8.50 1.76 -3.84
CA LEU A 22 -8.70 0.53 -3.03
C LEU A 22 -7.99 -0.68 -3.64
N GLY A 23 -7.82 -0.73 -4.97
CA GLY A 23 -7.00 -1.76 -5.61
C GLY A 23 -5.52 -1.66 -5.20
N THR A 24 -5.02 -0.45 -4.93
CA THR A 24 -3.67 -0.25 -4.36
C THR A 24 -3.61 -0.74 -2.92
N MET A 25 -4.64 -0.48 -2.10
CA MET A 25 -4.74 -1.00 -0.73
C MET A 25 -4.68 -2.53 -0.69
N ALA A 26 -5.44 -3.21 -1.55
CA ALA A 26 -5.43 -4.68 -1.65
C ALA A 26 -4.04 -5.22 -2.02
N ARG A 27 -3.37 -4.61 -3.01
CA ARG A 27 -2.00 -5.00 -3.39
C ARG A 27 -0.99 -4.82 -2.26
N VAL A 28 -1.01 -3.68 -1.57
CA VAL A 28 -0.11 -3.44 -0.42
C VAL A 28 -0.42 -4.42 0.72
N SER A 29 -1.70 -4.71 0.97
CA SER A 29 -2.13 -5.71 1.95
C SER A 29 -1.56 -7.08 1.64
N TYR A 30 -1.60 -7.49 0.38
CA TYR A 30 -1.01 -8.73 -0.09
C TYR A 30 0.50 -8.80 0.20
N TYR A 31 1.25 -7.74 -0.12
CA TYR A 31 2.69 -7.69 0.18
C TYR A 31 2.99 -7.75 1.68
N LEU A 32 2.17 -7.08 2.52
CA LEU A 32 2.30 -7.18 3.96
C LEU A 32 2.16 -8.63 4.44
N LEU A 33 1.12 -9.34 3.97
CA LEU A 33 0.86 -10.72 4.38
C LEU A 33 1.97 -11.66 3.96
N VAL A 34 2.41 -11.57 2.70
CA VAL A 34 3.52 -12.39 2.19
C VAL A 34 4.80 -12.10 2.98
N THR A 35 5.10 -10.82 3.23
CA THR A 35 6.28 -10.43 4.02
C THR A 35 6.21 -10.94 5.46
N ARG A 36 5.02 -10.93 6.09
CA ARG A 36 4.83 -11.47 7.44
C ARG A 36 4.97 -12.99 7.51
N ALA A 37 4.54 -13.70 6.46
CA ALA A 37 4.58 -15.16 6.41
C ALA A 37 5.99 -15.68 6.05
N GLU A 38 6.62 -15.08 5.04
CA GLU A 38 7.81 -15.60 4.36
C GLU A 38 9.05 -14.69 4.51
N GLY A 39 8.91 -13.55 5.19
CA GLY A 39 9.96 -12.54 5.36
C GLY A 39 10.12 -11.62 4.14
N PHE A 40 10.99 -10.61 4.29
CA PHE A 40 11.19 -9.56 3.27
C PHE A 40 11.69 -10.09 1.92
N LEU A 41 12.49 -11.15 1.91
CA LEU A 41 13.03 -11.72 0.67
C LEU A 41 11.93 -12.24 -0.28
N ALA A 42 10.76 -12.58 0.24
CA ALA A 42 9.62 -12.98 -0.59
C ALA A 42 9.14 -11.84 -1.52
N LEU A 43 9.40 -10.57 -1.16
CA LEU A 43 9.11 -9.43 -2.03
C LEU A 43 9.90 -9.47 -3.34
N ALA A 44 11.09 -10.07 -3.35
CA ALA A 44 11.92 -10.18 -4.55
C ALA A 44 11.24 -10.98 -5.66
N LEU A 45 10.34 -11.90 -5.32
CA LEU A 45 9.58 -12.70 -6.30
C LEU A 45 8.61 -11.84 -7.12
N PHE A 46 8.15 -10.71 -6.57
CA PHE A 46 7.19 -9.83 -7.24
C PHE A 46 7.84 -8.75 -8.09
N LEU A 47 9.14 -8.44 -7.90
CA LEU A 47 9.82 -7.34 -8.60
C LEU A 47 9.70 -7.40 -10.13
N ASN A 48 9.73 -8.60 -10.70
CA ASN A 48 9.63 -8.80 -12.16
C ASN A 48 8.18 -8.71 -12.67
N GLN A 49 7.20 -9.06 -11.85
CA GLN A 49 5.78 -9.09 -12.21
C GLN A 49 5.09 -7.77 -11.94
N GLU A 50 5.60 -7.01 -10.97
CA GLU A 50 5.11 -5.69 -10.66
C GLU A 50 5.23 -4.80 -11.91
N SER A 51 4.25 -3.95 -12.16
CA SER A 51 4.27 -2.96 -13.25
C SER A 51 4.42 -1.54 -12.72
N ASP A 52 4.08 -1.33 -11.46
CA ASP A 52 4.12 -0.05 -10.79
C ASP A 52 5.55 0.32 -10.36
N PRO A 53 6.12 1.39 -10.93
CA PRO A 53 7.52 1.75 -10.67
C PRO A 53 7.73 2.23 -9.23
N LEU A 54 6.72 2.84 -8.59
CA LEU A 54 6.84 3.30 -7.22
C LEU A 54 6.87 2.11 -6.27
N ILE A 55 5.97 1.14 -6.47
CA ILE A 55 5.94 -0.09 -5.66
C ILE A 55 7.23 -0.89 -5.82
N LYS A 56 7.76 -1.03 -7.05
CA LYS A 56 9.08 -1.68 -7.27
C LYS A 56 10.18 -0.99 -6.48
N THR A 57 10.21 0.34 -6.54
CA THR A 57 11.24 1.13 -5.84
C THR A 57 11.13 0.91 -4.33
N CYS A 58 9.91 0.95 -3.78
CA CYS A 58 9.69 0.67 -2.35
C CYS A 58 10.07 -0.76 -1.95
N MET A 59 9.81 -1.78 -2.80
CA MET A 59 10.26 -3.15 -2.54
C MET A 59 11.78 -3.25 -2.48
N LEU A 60 12.48 -2.65 -3.44
CA LEU A 60 13.94 -2.61 -3.46
C LEU A 60 14.50 -1.88 -2.23
N ASP A 61 13.91 -0.73 -1.88
CA ASP A 61 14.32 0.03 -0.70
C ASP A 61 14.16 -0.75 0.60
N ILE A 62 13.10 -1.57 0.74
CA ILE A 62 12.93 -2.46 1.90
C ILE A 62 13.96 -3.61 1.88
N LEU A 63 14.21 -4.20 0.70
CA LEU A 63 15.16 -5.31 0.55
C LEU A 63 16.60 -4.91 0.85
N ASP A 64 16.95 -3.64 0.63
CA ASP A 64 18.22 -3.06 1.07
C ASP A 64 18.36 -2.96 2.60
N ALA A 65 17.30 -3.32 3.34
CA ALA A 65 17.22 -3.36 4.81
C ALA A 65 17.69 -2.08 5.55
N PRO A 66 17.29 -0.86 5.12
CA PRO A 66 17.59 0.34 5.88
C PRO A 66 16.77 0.38 7.18
N GLU A 67 17.26 1.11 8.17
CA GLU A 67 16.46 1.42 9.36
C GLU A 67 15.19 2.19 8.97
N GLN A 68 14.11 1.99 9.74
CA GLN A 68 12.79 2.58 9.46
C GLN A 68 12.84 4.10 9.30
N VAL A 69 13.66 4.81 10.09
CA VAL A 69 13.82 6.26 10.02
C VAL A 69 14.41 6.70 8.67
N GLU A 70 15.35 5.94 8.12
CA GLU A 70 15.93 6.25 6.81
C GLU A 70 14.94 5.95 5.68
N LEU A 71 14.14 4.88 5.81
CA LEU A 71 13.08 4.56 4.87
C LEU A 71 12.01 5.68 4.84
N GLU A 72 11.56 6.15 6.00
CA GLU A 72 10.65 7.29 6.12
C GLU A 72 11.20 8.54 5.41
N ARG A 73 12.50 8.83 5.60
CA ARG A 73 13.17 9.97 4.98
C ARG A 73 13.23 9.82 3.46
N ARG A 74 13.52 8.62 2.96
CA ARG A 74 13.58 8.32 1.52
C ARG A 74 12.20 8.46 0.87
N PHE A 75 11.16 7.89 1.50
CA PHE A 75 9.80 7.95 1.00
C PHE A 75 9.22 9.37 1.02
N ALA A 76 9.55 10.17 2.03
CA ALA A 76 9.19 11.59 2.04
C ALA A 76 9.77 12.33 0.82
N LYS A 77 11.03 12.03 0.44
CA LYS A 77 11.65 12.62 -0.75
C LYS A 77 10.96 12.19 -2.04
N TYR A 78 10.53 10.93 -2.17
CA TYR A 78 9.75 10.50 -3.34
C TYR A 78 8.45 11.28 -3.47
N LEU A 79 7.71 11.46 -2.38
CA LEU A 79 6.46 12.21 -2.40
C LEU A 79 6.66 13.70 -2.71
N MET A 80 7.73 14.31 -2.19
CA MET A 80 8.05 15.73 -2.42
C MET A 80 8.58 16.00 -3.83
N ALA A 81 9.42 15.10 -4.37
CA ALA A 81 10.02 15.27 -5.68
C ALA A 81 9.07 14.85 -6.83
N GLY A 82 8.09 14.00 -6.56
CA GLY A 82 7.13 13.55 -7.56
C GLY A 82 6.00 14.56 -7.79
N ASP A 83 5.68 14.80 -9.06
CA ASP A 83 4.58 15.68 -9.50
C ASP A 83 3.23 14.95 -9.51
N TYR A 84 2.89 14.33 -8.38
CA TYR A 84 1.63 13.61 -8.23
C TYR A 84 0.48 14.54 -7.83
N CYS A 85 -0.68 14.38 -8.47
CA CYS A 85 -1.94 15.06 -8.11
C CYS A 85 -3.12 14.08 -8.17
N GLY A 86 -4.21 14.40 -7.48
CA GLY A 86 -5.46 13.63 -7.46
C GLY A 86 -5.24 12.16 -7.13
N LYS A 87 -5.75 11.26 -7.98
CA LYS A 87 -5.57 9.81 -7.85
C LYS A 87 -4.12 9.39 -7.66
N ASN A 88 -3.21 9.93 -8.48
CA ASN A 88 -1.81 9.54 -8.45
C ASN A 88 -1.14 9.93 -7.13
N PHE A 89 -1.57 11.04 -6.53
CA PHE A 89 -1.08 11.46 -5.21
C PHE A 89 -1.61 10.55 -4.11
N LEU A 90 -2.92 10.23 -4.12
CA LEU A 90 -3.50 9.28 -3.15
C LEU A 90 -2.83 7.89 -3.26
N HIS A 91 -2.66 7.39 -4.49
CA HIS A 91 -1.93 6.16 -4.77
C HIS A 91 -0.50 6.21 -4.19
N ALA A 92 0.27 7.27 -4.46
CA ALA A 92 1.63 7.41 -3.93
C ALA A 92 1.65 7.42 -2.39
N VAL A 93 0.70 8.11 -1.75
CA VAL A 93 0.58 8.13 -0.28
C VAL A 93 0.29 6.72 0.26
N ILE A 94 -0.64 5.98 -0.36
CA ILE A 94 -0.97 4.61 0.03
C ILE A 94 0.25 3.71 -0.09
N VAL A 95 0.97 3.77 -1.20
CA VAL A 95 2.17 2.96 -1.43
C VAL A 95 3.24 3.29 -0.40
N LEU A 96 3.62 4.56 -0.28
CA LEU A 96 4.73 4.95 0.58
C LEU A 96 4.45 4.66 2.05
N LYS A 97 3.28 5.07 2.57
CA LYS A 97 2.91 4.75 3.95
C LYS A 97 2.68 3.26 4.14
N GLY A 98 2.05 2.59 3.18
CA GLY A 98 1.83 1.15 3.18
C GLY A 98 3.13 0.37 3.35
N PHE A 99 4.16 0.73 2.60
CA PHE A 99 5.47 0.10 2.70
C PHE A 99 6.19 0.38 4.03
N LEU A 100 5.93 1.51 4.69
CA LEU A 100 6.41 1.71 6.07
C LEU A 100 5.75 0.72 7.04
N PHE A 101 4.44 0.46 6.89
CA PHE A 101 3.75 -0.57 7.68
C PHE A 101 4.29 -1.98 7.38
N ILE A 102 4.68 -2.25 6.13
CA ILE A 102 5.35 -3.52 5.74
C ILE A 102 6.71 -3.65 6.40
N ALA A 103 7.54 -2.61 6.35
CA ALA A 103 8.87 -2.58 6.96
C ALA A 103 8.82 -2.82 8.48
N ASP A 104 7.79 -2.34 9.15
CA ASP A 104 7.56 -2.58 10.58
C ASP A 104 6.80 -3.90 10.89
N LEU A 105 6.52 -4.72 9.87
CA LEU A 105 5.75 -5.97 9.99
C LEU A 105 4.44 -5.76 10.77
N GLN A 106 3.70 -4.71 10.45
CA GLN A 106 2.47 -4.35 11.16
C GLN A 106 1.35 -5.35 10.88
N LYS A 107 0.26 -5.28 11.65
CA LYS A 107 -0.94 -6.08 11.37
C LYS A 107 -1.75 -5.43 10.24
N LEU A 108 -2.51 -6.23 9.52
CA LEU A 108 -3.36 -5.76 8.44
C LEU A 108 -4.33 -4.67 8.91
N GLU A 109 -4.95 -4.85 10.09
CA GLU A 109 -5.84 -3.86 10.69
C GLU A 109 -5.15 -2.52 10.94
N ILE A 110 -3.88 -2.54 11.35
CA ILE A 110 -3.11 -1.34 11.62
C ILE A 110 -2.83 -0.60 10.31
N LEU A 111 -2.50 -1.33 9.24
CA LEU A 111 -2.30 -0.77 7.91
C LEU A 111 -3.57 -0.09 7.40
N TRP A 112 -4.71 -0.79 7.43
CA TRP A 112 -5.98 -0.26 6.94
C TRP A 112 -6.46 0.93 7.78
N ASN A 113 -6.40 0.84 9.11
CA ASN A 113 -6.80 1.96 9.97
C ASN A 113 -5.86 3.16 9.79
N GLY A 114 -4.56 2.93 9.60
CA GLY A 114 -3.57 3.99 9.39
C GLY A 114 -3.71 4.75 8.08
N LEU A 115 -4.33 4.14 7.06
CA LEU A 115 -4.51 4.73 5.73
C LEU A 115 -5.91 5.28 5.47
N GLN A 116 -6.91 4.91 6.28
CA GLN A 116 -8.31 5.34 6.12
C GLN A 116 -8.45 6.86 5.98
N GLY A 117 -7.72 7.63 6.80
CA GLY A 117 -7.78 9.10 6.77
C GLY A 117 -7.38 9.72 5.43
N CYS A 118 -6.65 9.00 4.58
CA CYS A 118 -6.25 9.48 3.24
C CYS A 118 -7.43 9.50 2.26
N PHE A 119 -8.51 8.77 2.53
CA PHE A 119 -9.69 8.69 1.66
C PHE A 119 -10.76 9.72 2.01
N GLY A 120 -10.62 10.42 3.15
CA GLY A 120 -11.60 11.39 3.62
C GLY A 120 -12.80 10.76 4.33
N MET A 121 -13.48 11.57 5.14
CA MET A 121 -14.63 11.15 5.96
C MET A 121 -15.82 10.69 5.10
N ASP A 122 -15.98 11.27 3.91
CA ASP A 122 -17.03 11.00 2.94
C ASP A 122 -16.94 9.61 2.29
N PHE A 123 -15.82 8.91 2.45
CA PHE A 123 -15.56 7.60 1.85
C PHE A 123 -15.46 6.46 2.88
N THR A 124 -15.88 6.72 4.12
CA THR A 124 -15.68 5.80 5.26
C THR A 124 -16.39 4.46 5.07
N GLN A 125 -17.59 4.47 4.49
CA GLN A 125 -18.39 3.26 4.32
C GLN A 125 -17.76 2.32 3.30
N GLU A 126 -17.48 2.81 2.10
CA GLU A 126 -16.89 2.06 0.99
C GLU A 126 -15.51 1.51 1.37
N TYR A 127 -14.73 2.29 2.12
CA TYR A 127 -13.45 1.86 2.67
C TYR A 127 -13.61 0.69 3.64
N SER A 128 -14.60 0.75 4.54
CA SER A 128 -14.87 -0.29 5.52
C SER A 128 -15.37 -1.58 4.85
N GLU A 129 -16.25 -1.45 3.86
CA GLU A 129 -16.74 -2.59 3.06
C GLU A 129 -15.61 -3.23 2.25
N ALA A 130 -14.71 -2.43 1.68
CA ALA A 130 -13.51 -2.94 1.01
C ALA A 130 -12.59 -3.69 1.97
N PHE A 131 -12.36 -3.14 3.17
CA PHE A 131 -11.55 -3.81 4.17
C PHE A 131 -12.15 -5.15 4.60
N GLN A 132 -13.46 -5.19 4.83
CA GLN A 132 -14.15 -6.41 5.23
C GLN A 132 -14.04 -7.51 4.16
N ARG A 133 -14.23 -7.16 2.88
CA ARG A 133 -14.00 -8.09 1.76
C ARG A 133 -12.56 -8.59 1.71
N GLU A 134 -11.59 -7.72 1.97
CA GLU A 134 -10.18 -8.12 1.99
C GLU A 134 -9.90 -9.15 3.09
N LYS A 135 -10.44 -8.94 4.30
CA LYS A 135 -10.31 -9.91 5.40
C LYS A 135 -10.90 -11.27 5.04
N GLU A 136 -12.10 -11.29 4.47
CA GLU A 136 -12.78 -12.52 4.04
C GLU A 136 -11.98 -13.27 2.98
N ASN A 137 -11.38 -12.55 2.02
CA ASN A 137 -10.52 -13.14 1.00
C ASN A 137 -9.26 -13.76 1.61
N ILE A 138 -8.65 -13.10 2.59
CA ILE A 138 -7.40 -13.56 3.22
C ILE A 138 -7.65 -14.79 4.09
N ASP A 139 -8.72 -14.78 4.88
CA ASP A 139 -9.11 -15.92 5.71
C ASP A 139 -9.37 -17.16 4.83
N TRP A 140 -9.98 -16.97 3.66
CA TRP A 140 -10.16 -18.03 2.67
C TRP A 140 -8.83 -18.54 2.09
N VAL A 141 -7.89 -17.65 1.76
CA VAL A 141 -6.59 -18.09 1.19
C VAL A 141 -5.75 -18.86 2.21
N HIS A 142 -5.78 -18.49 3.48
CA HIS A 142 -5.13 -19.25 4.56
C HIS A 142 -5.75 -20.65 4.75
N GLU A 143 -7.05 -20.81 4.53
CA GLU A 143 -7.74 -22.10 4.64
C GLU A 143 -7.55 -23.00 3.40
N THR A 144 -7.29 -22.43 2.22
CA THR A 144 -7.45 -23.17 0.95
C THR A 144 -6.17 -23.41 0.13
N PHE A 145 -5.07 -22.67 0.32
CA PHE A 145 -3.90 -22.82 -0.58
C PHE A 145 -2.52 -22.75 0.10
N SER A 146 -1.66 -23.74 -0.22
CA SER A 146 -0.21 -23.58 -0.17
C SER A 146 0.21 -22.73 -1.39
N TRP A 147 0.95 -21.64 -1.13
CA TRP A 147 1.12 -20.52 -2.06
C TRP A 147 1.96 -20.88 -3.29
N VAL A 148 1.31 -21.22 -4.41
CA VAL A 148 1.91 -21.18 -5.76
C VAL A 148 0.98 -20.37 -6.67
N ASN A 149 1.31 -19.07 -6.79
CA ASN A 149 0.81 -18.04 -7.73
C ASN A 149 -0.01 -16.90 -7.09
N PRO A 150 0.43 -15.63 -7.25
CA PRO A 150 -0.36 -14.47 -6.87
C PRO A 150 -1.61 -14.33 -7.77
N PRO A 151 -2.71 -13.75 -7.24
CA PRO A 151 -3.91 -13.51 -8.02
C PRO A 151 -3.62 -12.53 -9.18
N ILE A 152 -3.97 -12.95 -10.39
CA ILE A 152 -3.91 -12.11 -11.58
C ILE A 152 -5.06 -11.11 -11.47
N LEU A 153 -4.74 -9.84 -11.21
CA LEU A 153 -5.69 -8.74 -11.32
C LEU A 153 -6.01 -8.52 -12.80
N THR A 154 -7.17 -8.99 -13.25
CA THR A 154 -7.68 -8.73 -14.60
C THR A 154 -7.93 -7.24 -14.80
N LYS A 155 -7.51 -6.76 -15.98
CA LYS A 155 -7.58 -5.37 -16.46
C LYS A 155 -8.99 -4.78 -16.42
#